data_AF-A0A2G2AX70-F1
#
_entry.id   AF-A0A2G2AX70-F1
#
_cell.length_a   1.000
_cell.length_b   1.000
_cell.length_c   1.000
_cell.angle_alpha   90.00
_cell.angle_beta   90.00
_cell.angle_gamma   90.00
#
_symmetry.space_group_name_H-M   'P 1'
#
loop_
_entity.id
_entity.type
_entity.pdbx_description
1 polymer ?
#
loop_
_entity_poly.entity_id
_entity_poly.type
_entity_poly.pdbx_seq_one_letter_code
_entity_poly.pdbx_strand_id
1 'polypeptide(L)'
;MEIGSRISSAFTLKGIKSKELAEVFAISKQYVSNIKKADKMNDTISRMADHYNINLNWLVSGKGDMFIDDSNNSISQGDNSRASNRDYIENAQKGYHDSEFDDLTISLIKKCITKYSGEENFQFKLMDLLKND
;
A
#
# COMPACT_ATOMS: atom_id res chain seq x y z
N MET A 1 24.14 -1.14 7.16
CA MET A 1 23.11 -0.27 7.76
C MET A 1 21.86 -1.12 7.95
N GLU A 2 21.38 -1.25 9.18
CA GLU A 2 20.19 -2.03 9.52
C GLU A 2 18.91 -1.33 9.05
N ILE A 3 17.82 -2.09 8.93
CA ILE A 3 16.55 -1.58 8.39
C ILE A 3 15.96 -0.46 9.24
N GLY A 4 16.10 -0.53 10.57
CA GLY A 4 15.68 0.52 11.50
C GLY A 4 16.41 1.85 11.26
N SER A 5 17.71 1.79 10.96
CA SER A 5 18.51 2.98 10.64
C SER A 5 18.10 3.61 9.31
N ARG A 6 17.79 2.78 8.30
CA ARG A 6 17.31 3.23 6.99
C ARG A 6 15.94 3.92 7.09
N ILE A 7 14.97 3.31 7.77
CA ILE A 7 13.64 3.91 7.92
C ILE A 7 13.69 5.20 8.76
N SER A 8 14.55 5.24 9.78
CA SER A 8 14.76 6.48 10.55
C SER A 8 15.33 7.60 9.69
N SER A 9 16.27 7.27 8.79
CA SER A 9 16.86 8.24 7.87
C SER A 9 15.83 8.78 6.88
N ALA A 10 15.00 7.88 6.32
CA ALA A 10 13.92 8.25 5.42
C ALA A 10 12.89 9.21 6.06
N PHE A 11 12.47 8.95 7.31
CA PHE A 11 11.58 9.88 8.02
C PHE A 11 12.23 11.23 8.31
N THR A 12 13.52 11.24 8.63
CA THR A 12 14.26 12.48 8.89
C THR A 12 14.31 13.35 7.64
N LEU A 13 14.55 12.75 6.48
CA LEU A 13 14.57 13.44 5.19
C LEU A 13 13.19 14.00 4.80
N LYS A 14 12.11 13.30 5.14
CA LYS A 14 10.73 13.80 4.97
C LYS A 14 10.28 14.78 6.06
N GLY A 15 11.12 15.07 7.07
CA GLY A 15 10.79 15.98 8.16
C GLY A 15 9.80 15.43 9.18
N ILE A 16 9.53 14.12 9.17
CA ILE A 16 8.51 13.47 10.00
C ILE A 16 9.07 13.22 11.41
N LYS A 17 8.32 13.64 12.42
CA LYS A 17 8.72 13.48 13.83
C LYS A 17 8.23 12.16 14.41
N SER A 18 8.97 11.57 15.34
CA SER A 18 8.53 10.33 16.02
C SER A 18 7.19 10.47 16.76
N LYS A 19 6.81 11.69 17.17
CA LYS A 19 5.51 11.99 17.78
C LYS A 19 4.37 11.81 16.77
N GLU A 20 4.56 12.32 15.56
CA GLU A 20 3.59 12.21 14.47
C GLU A 20 3.40 10.74 14.04
N LEU A 21 4.49 9.97 13.96
CA LEU A 21 4.42 8.52 13.71
C LEU A 21 3.62 7.78 14.79
N ALA A 22 3.76 8.16 16.05
CA ALA A 22 3.01 7.54 17.13
C ALA A 22 1.50 7.82 17.04
N GLU A 23 1.16 9.06 16.68
CA GLU A 23 -0.23 9.52 16.52
C GLU A 23 -0.91 8.88 15.30
N VAL A 24 -0.27 8.92 14.13
CA VAL A 24 -0.82 8.37 12.86
C VAL A 24 -1.04 6.86 12.94
N PHE A 25 -0.12 6.12 13.57
CA PHE A 25 -0.19 4.66 13.63
C PHE A 25 -0.84 4.13 14.91
N ALA A 26 -1.34 5.01 15.78
CA ALA A 26 -1.93 4.66 17.08
C ALA A 26 -1.04 3.73 17.93
N ILE A 27 0.27 4.00 17.94
CA ILE A 27 1.29 3.23 18.67
C ILE A 27 2.02 4.10 19.69
N SER A 28 2.65 3.48 20.67
CA SER A 28 3.44 4.23 21.65
C SER A 28 4.72 4.83 21.03
N LYS A 29 5.15 5.98 21.55
CA LYS A 29 6.45 6.59 21.17
C LYS A 29 7.63 5.65 21.42
N GLN A 30 7.54 4.82 22.46
CA GLN A 30 8.54 3.80 22.76
C GLN A 30 8.62 2.77 21.64
N TYR A 31 7.47 2.33 21.12
CA TYR A 31 7.42 1.39 20.02
C TYR A 31 8.04 1.97 18.74
N VAL A 32 7.79 3.25 18.44
CA VAL A 32 8.47 3.96 17.33
C VAL A 32 9.99 3.99 17.51
N SER A 33 10.48 4.20 18.74
CA SER A 33 11.92 4.17 19.05
C SER A 33 12.53 2.78 18.83
N ASN A 34 11.80 1.72 19.19
CA ASN A 34 12.21 0.33 18.98
C ASN A 34 12.26 -0.01 17.48
N ILE A 35 11.28 0.45 16.69
CA ILE A 35 11.25 0.28 15.23
C ILE A 35 12.50 0.87 14.57
N LYS A 36 12.93 2.07 15.00
CA LYS A 36 14.13 2.73 14.46
C LYS A 36 15.44 2.00 14.77
N LYS A 37 15.40 0.97 15.63
CA LYS A 37 16.51 0.09 15.98
C LYS A 37 16.27 -1.35 15.55
N ALA A 38 15.22 -1.62 14.78
CA ALA A 38 14.92 -2.95 14.31
C ALA A 38 15.98 -3.42 13.31
N ASP A 39 16.42 -4.66 13.45
CA ASP A 39 17.30 -5.35 12.49
C ASP A 39 16.49 -5.98 11.34
N LYS A 40 15.22 -6.33 11.60
CA LYS A 40 14.35 -7.03 10.66
C LYS A 40 13.12 -6.22 10.28
N MET A 41 12.61 -6.50 9.09
CA MET A 41 11.31 -6.01 8.63
C MET A 41 10.21 -6.48 9.59
N ASN A 42 9.28 -5.58 9.90
CA ASN A 42 8.07 -5.91 10.63
C ASN A 42 6.86 -5.25 9.93
N ASP A 43 5.66 -5.71 10.26
CA ASP A 43 4.42 -5.22 9.64
C ASP A 43 4.27 -3.69 9.77
N THR A 44 4.61 -3.13 10.92
CA THR A 44 4.53 -1.68 11.16
C THR A 44 5.51 -0.88 10.30
N ILE A 45 6.74 -1.36 10.10
CA ILE A 45 7.75 -0.77 9.22
C ILE A 45 7.22 -0.77 7.78
N SER A 46 6.64 -1.88 7.33
CA SER A 46 6.03 -1.98 6.01
C SER A 46 4.90 -0.97 5.83
N ARG A 47 3.97 -0.91 6.78
CA ARG A 47 2.85 0.04 6.76
C ARG A 47 3.30 1.50 6.80
N MET A 48 4.32 1.82 7.58
CA MET A 48 4.85 3.18 7.61
C MET A 48 5.58 3.52 6.30
N ALA A 49 6.35 2.59 5.76
CA ALA A 49 7.05 2.82 4.50
C ALA A 49 6.07 3.11 3.36
N ASP A 50 5.01 2.31 3.27
CA ASP A 50 3.91 2.49 2.31
C ASP A 50 3.23 3.86 2.46
N HIS A 51 2.79 4.20 3.68
CA HIS A 51 2.13 5.48 3.97
C HIS A 51 2.98 6.71 3.60
N TYR A 52 4.30 6.61 3.65
CA TYR A 52 5.21 7.72 3.36
C TYR A 52 5.96 7.57 2.03
N ASN A 53 5.53 6.67 1.14
CA ASN A 53 6.13 6.43 -0.18
C ASN A 53 7.64 6.12 -0.11
N ILE A 54 8.03 5.30 0.87
CA ILE A 54 9.40 4.81 1.06
C ILE A 54 9.50 3.44 0.39
N ASN A 55 10.52 3.26 -0.43
CA ASN A 55 10.73 2.03 -1.18
C ASN A 55 11.13 0.87 -0.25
N LEU A 56 10.29 -0.18 -0.17
CA LEU A 56 10.55 -1.39 0.62
C LEU A 56 11.80 -2.15 0.15
N ASN A 57 12.05 -2.21 -1.16
CA ASN A 57 13.25 -2.85 -1.70
C ASN A 57 14.50 -2.10 -1.26
N TRP A 58 14.45 -0.76 -1.21
CA TRP A 58 15.54 0.05 -0.68
C TRP A 58 15.72 -0.16 0.82
N LEU A 59 14.65 -0.27 1.60
CA LEU A 59 14.74 -0.54 3.05
C LEU A 59 15.46 -1.85 3.36
N VAL A 60 15.17 -2.91 2.59
CA VAL A 60 15.78 -4.24 2.81
C VAL A 60 17.18 -4.33 2.21
N SER A 61 17.36 -3.89 0.97
CA SER A 61 18.62 -4.07 0.23
C SER A 61 19.61 -2.92 0.39
N GLY A 62 19.12 -1.71 0.69
CA GLY A 62 19.89 -0.47 0.65
C GLY A 62 20.25 0.01 -0.75
N LYS A 63 19.65 -0.58 -1.79
CA LYS A 63 19.93 -0.29 -3.20
C LYS A 63 18.70 0.32 -3.87
N GLY A 64 18.94 1.11 -4.91
CA GLY A 64 17.89 1.83 -5.65
C GLY A 64 17.45 3.12 -4.96
N ASP A 65 16.31 3.64 -5.40
CA ASP A 65 15.77 4.91 -4.90
C ASP A 65 15.08 4.73 -3.55
N MET A 66 15.36 5.66 -2.64
CA MET A 66 14.81 5.66 -1.28
C MET A 66 13.32 5.95 -1.27
N PHE A 67 12.89 6.86 -2.13
CA PHE A 67 11.51 7.29 -2.26
C PHE A 67 10.97 6.86 -3.61
N ILE A 68 9.68 6.59 -3.62
CA ILE A 68 8.94 6.35 -4.85
C ILE A 68 8.46 7.74 -5.31
N ASP A 69 8.83 8.14 -6.52
CA ASP A 69 8.36 9.38 -7.13
C ASP A 69 6.99 9.15 -7.75
N ASP A 70 5.99 9.93 -7.33
CA ASP A 70 4.63 9.86 -7.91
C ASP A 70 4.58 10.38 -9.36
N SER A 71 5.65 11.03 -9.84
CA SER A 71 5.69 11.69 -11.16
C SER A 71 6.18 10.82 -12.32
N ASN A 72 6.69 9.60 -12.06
CA ASN A 72 7.34 8.77 -13.08
C ASN A 72 6.72 7.38 -13.19
N ASN A 73 5.42 7.32 -13.48
CA ASN A 73 4.80 6.12 -14.08
C ASN A 73 5.22 5.92 -15.56
N SER A 74 6.49 6.18 -15.88
CA SER A 74 7.12 5.63 -17.09
C SER A 74 7.65 4.25 -16.73
N ILE A 75 6.78 3.25 -16.89
CA ILE A 75 7.13 1.84 -16.74
C ILE A 75 8.19 1.51 -17.80
N SER A 76 9.47 1.58 -17.44
CA SER A 76 10.52 0.86 -18.17
C SER A 76 10.34 -0.61 -17.85
N GLN A 77 9.53 -1.30 -18.67
CA GLN A 77 9.44 -2.76 -18.70
C GLN A 77 10.78 -3.32 -19.15
N GLY A 78 11.69 -3.50 -18.19
CA GLY A 78 12.91 -4.27 -18.35
C GLY A 78 12.82 -5.51 -17.48
N ASP A 79 12.44 -6.62 -18.11
CA ASP A 79 12.72 -8.00 -17.72
C ASP A 79 12.36 -8.42 -16.28
N ASN A 80 11.11 -8.84 -16.06
CA ASN A 80 10.82 -9.97 -15.17
C ASN A 80 9.42 -10.56 -15.43
N SER A 81 9.38 -11.44 -16.43
CA SER A 81 8.25 -12.30 -16.78
C SER A 81 8.00 -13.34 -15.67
N ARG A 82 7.38 -12.97 -14.53
CA ARG A 82 6.86 -13.97 -13.56
C ARG A 82 5.97 -13.50 -12.40
N ALA A 83 5.75 -12.21 -12.21
CA ALA A 83 4.86 -11.72 -11.15
C ALA A 83 3.73 -10.85 -11.73
N SER A 84 2.90 -11.47 -12.58
CA SER A 84 1.58 -10.91 -12.87
C SER A 84 0.71 -11.01 -11.62
N ASN A 85 0.10 -9.88 -11.28
CA ASN A 85 -1.23 -9.76 -10.69
C ASN A 85 -1.33 -9.82 -9.15
N ARG A 86 -1.31 -8.63 -8.51
CA ARG A 86 -2.25 -8.27 -7.42
C ARG A 86 -2.15 -6.77 -7.06
N ASP A 87 -2.90 -5.95 -7.79
CA ASP A 87 -3.31 -4.61 -7.36
C ASP A 87 -4.75 -4.70 -6.81
N TYR A 88 -4.93 -4.29 -5.56
CA TYR A 88 -6.21 -3.84 -4.99
C TYR A 88 -5.90 -2.55 -4.21
N ILE A 89 -6.20 -1.38 -4.81
CA ILE A 89 -7.19 -0.38 -4.36
C ILE A 89 -7.16 -0.08 -2.82
N GLU A 90 -7.10 1.15 -2.25
CA GLU A 90 -7.46 2.49 -2.73
C GLU A 90 -7.04 3.65 -1.77
N ASN A 91 -6.75 4.80 -2.40
CA ASN A 91 -7.03 6.23 -2.11
C ASN A 91 -7.48 6.74 -0.72
N ALA A 92 -6.98 7.94 -0.36
CA ALA A 92 -7.78 8.96 0.32
C ALA A 92 -7.47 10.39 -0.18
N GLN A 93 -8.49 11.00 -0.79
CA GLN A 93 -8.70 12.44 -1.04
C GLN A 93 -8.14 13.08 -2.32
N LYS A 94 -8.88 12.91 -3.44
CA LYS A 94 -9.08 14.02 -4.39
C LYS A 94 -10.30 13.80 -5.30
N GLY A 95 -11.30 14.67 -5.12
CA GLY A 95 -12.30 15.04 -6.14
C GLY A 95 -13.37 13.99 -6.46
N TYR A 96 -14.63 14.35 -6.27
CA TYR A 96 -15.74 13.79 -7.02
C TYR A 96 -15.53 14.10 -8.51
N HIS A 97 -14.78 13.23 -9.18
CA HIS A 97 -14.98 12.96 -10.59
C HIS A 97 -16.17 12.00 -10.65
N ASP A 98 -17.07 12.12 -11.62
CA ASP A 98 -17.94 10.99 -11.97
C ASP A 98 -16.99 9.87 -12.43
N SER A 99 -16.58 9.05 -11.48
CA SER A 99 -15.59 8.00 -11.66
C SER A 99 -16.28 6.88 -12.40
N GLU A 100 -16.20 6.94 -13.72
CA GLU A 100 -16.37 5.75 -14.53
C GLU A 100 -15.40 4.70 -13.96
N PHE A 101 -15.95 3.59 -13.45
CA PHE A 101 -15.14 2.53 -12.85
C PHE A 101 -14.03 2.13 -13.84
N ASP A 102 -12.80 1.96 -13.37
CA ASP A 102 -11.72 1.56 -14.27
C ASP A 102 -12.03 0.20 -14.94
N ASP A 103 -11.41 -0.03 -16.10
CA ASP A 103 -11.64 -1.22 -16.92
C ASP A 103 -11.37 -2.52 -16.15
N LEU A 104 -10.47 -2.47 -15.18
CA LEU A 104 -10.14 -3.61 -14.32
C LEU A 104 -11.31 -3.93 -13.38
N THR A 105 -11.86 -2.92 -12.71
CA THR A 105 -13.01 -3.02 -11.81
C THR A 105 -14.23 -3.52 -12.56
N ILE A 106 -14.52 -2.95 -13.74
CA ILE A 106 -15.60 -3.41 -14.62
C ILE A 106 -15.40 -4.89 -15.00
N SER A 107 -14.17 -5.28 -15.35
CA SER A 107 -13.85 -6.66 -15.74
C SER A 107 -14.02 -7.65 -14.59
N LEU A 108 -13.67 -7.26 -13.36
CA LEU A 108 -13.87 -8.07 -12.18
C LEU A 108 -15.36 -8.25 -11.85
N ILE A 109 -16.14 -7.16 -11.91
CA ILE A 109 -17.60 -7.21 -11.70
C ILE A 109 -18.25 -8.14 -12.73
N LYS A 110 -17.90 -8.01 -14.02
CA LYS A 110 -18.41 -8.90 -15.08
C LYS A 110 -18.06 -10.37 -14.83
N LYS A 111 -16.83 -10.67 -14.37
CA LYS A 111 -16.43 -12.04 -14.00
C LYS A 111 -17.25 -12.59 -12.84
N CYS A 112 -17.55 -11.76 -11.84
CA CYS A 112 -18.41 -12.15 -10.71
C CYS A 112 -19.85 -12.43 -11.17
N ILE A 113 -20.43 -11.56 -12.01
CA ILE A 113 -21.78 -11.76 -12.58
C ILE A 113 -21.84 -13.11 -13.32
N THR A 114 -20.85 -13.42 -14.14
CA THR A 114 -20.76 -14.71 -14.84
C THR A 114 -20.64 -15.88 -13.86
N LYS A 115 -19.84 -15.74 -12.81
CA LYS A 115 -19.65 -16.78 -11.78
C LYS A 115 -20.94 -17.10 -11.02
N TYR A 116 -21.78 -16.10 -10.76
CA TYR A 116 -23.04 -16.27 -10.04
C TYR A 116 -24.24 -16.43 -10.99
N SER A 117 -24.00 -16.69 -12.27
CA SER A 117 -25.05 -16.95 -13.28
C SER A 117 -26.09 -15.82 -13.36
N GLY A 118 -25.66 -14.57 -13.20
CA GLY A 118 -26.54 -13.41 -13.29
C GLY A 118 -26.25 -12.33 -12.26
N GLU A 119 -26.68 -11.11 -12.59
CA GLU A 119 -26.46 -9.94 -11.77
C GLU A 119 -27.22 -10.01 -10.45
N GLU A 120 -28.49 -10.43 -10.46
CA GLU A 120 -29.32 -10.56 -9.25
C GLU A 120 -28.69 -11.53 -8.23
N ASN A 121 -28.24 -12.70 -8.69
CA ASN A 121 -27.60 -13.70 -7.84
C ASN A 121 -26.27 -13.19 -7.24
N PHE A 122 -25.48 -12.45 -8.02
CA PHE A 122 -24.28 -11.79 -7.52
C PHE A 122 -24.63 -10.75 -6.45
N GLN A 123 -25.62 -9.89 -6.71
CA GLN A 123 -26.07 -8.87 -5.76
C GLN A 123 -26.58 -9.50 -4.45
N PHE A 124 -27.37 -10.57 -4.50
CA PHE A 124 -27.82 -11.27 -3.28
C PHE A 124 -26.66 -11.82 -2.46
N LYS A 125 -25.65 -12.43 -3.13
CA LYS A 125 -24.47 -12.95 -2.44
C LYS A 125 -23.57 -11.86 -1.89
N LEU A 126 -23.45 -10.74 -2.59
CA LEU A 126 -22.73 -9.58 -2.11
C LEU A 126 -23.42 -8.96 -0.89
N MET A 127 -24.74 -8.83 -0.93
CA MET A 127 -25.53 -8.32 0.20
C MET A 127 -25.47 -9.25 1.42
N ASP A 128 -25.43 -10.56 1.22
CA ASP A 128 -25.22 -11.53 2.30
C ASP A 128 -23.82 -11.38 2.92
N LEU A 129 -22.78 -11.21 2.11
CA LEU A 129 -21.41 -10.98 2.57
C LEU A 129 -21.32 -9.71 3.45
N LEU A 130 -21.86 -8.59 2.97
CA LEU A 130 -21.77 -7.29 3.64
C LEU A 130 -22.62 -7.18 4.92
N LYS A 131 -23.58 -8.08 5.13
CA LYS A 131 -24.42 -8.12 6.34
C LYS A 131 -23.77 -8.88 7.50
N ASN A 132 -22.71 -9.65 7.22
CA ASN A 132 -22.05 -10.52 8.20
C ASN A 132 -20.77 -9.90 8.81
N ASP A 133 -20.49 -8.62 8.53
CA ASP A 133 -19.46 -7.76 9.15
C ASP A 133 -20.09 -6.76 10.13
#